data_AF-A0A0A1VZL0-F1
#
_entry.id   AF-A0A0A1VZL0-F1
#
_cell.length_a   1.000
_cell.length_b   1.000
_cell.length_c   1.000
_cell.angle_alpha   90.00
_cell.angle_beta   90.00
_cell.angle_gamma   90.00
#
_symmetry.space_group_name_H-M   'P 1'
#
loop_
_entity.id
_entity.type
_entity.pdbx_description
1 polymer ?
#
loop_
_entity_poly.entity_id
_entity_poly.type
_entity_poly.pdbx_seq_one_letter_code
_entity_poly.pdbx_strand_id
1 'polypeptide(L)'
;MTYQYTYFIDRALGKSIGEALQEIGVKIEFHHAHFAPDAPDTEWLPIVSQRGWIVLTKDVNIGRNILEVQQIARYQAQVFVLVSGNLPRQTMINIFVETIDKIERITQDN
;
A
#
# COMPACT_ATOMS: atom_id res chain seq x y z
N MET A 1 14.50 8.15 11.30
CA MET A 1 14.55 6.68 11.17
C MET A 1 14.80 6.36 9.70
N THR A 2 15.46 5.25 9.38
CA THR A 2 15.67 4.85 7.97
C THR A 2 14.64 3.78 7.63
N TYR A 3 13.74 4.07 6.68
CA TYR A 3 12.77 3.10 6.19
C TYR A 3 13.48 2.05 5.32
N GLN A 4 13.36 0.78 5.70
CA GLN A 4 14.01 -0.34 5.02
C GLN A 4 13.16 -0.81 3.84
N TYR A 5 11.84 -0.83 4.02
CA TYR A 5 10.89 -1.32 3.02
C TYR A 5 10.51 -0.26 1.99
N THR A 6 10.00 -0.75 0.85
CA THR A 6 9.37 0.08 -0.18
C THR A 6 7.87 -0.10 -0.08
N TYR A 7 7.14 1.01 -0.09
CA TYR A 7 5.69 1.02 0.01
C TYR A 7 5.08 1.33 -1.35
N PHE A 8 4.05 0.57 -1.71
CA PHE A 8 3.32 0.72 -2.94
C PHE A 8 1.99 1.44 -2.69
N ILE A 9 1.77 2.55 -3.38
CA ILE A 9 0.54 3.35 -3.29
C ILE A 9 -0.43 2.89 -4.37
N ASP A 10 -1.51 2.24 -3.92
CA ASP A 10 -2.63 1.89 -4.77
C ASP A 10 -3.33 3.15 -5.33
N ARG A 11 -3.86 3.02 -6.54
CA ARG A 11 -4.63 4.05 -7.24
C ARG A 11 -5.76 4.61 -6.37
N ALA A 12 -6.45 3.76 -5.62
CA ALA A 12 -7.57 4.20 -4.79
C ALA A 12 -7.12 5.23 -3.75
N LEU A 13 -5.93 5.08 -3.17
CA LEU A 13 -5.43 5.95 -2.11
C LEU A 13 -5.03 7.34 -2.61
N GLY A 14 -4.45 7.39 -3.81
CA GLY A 14 -4.09 8.62 -4.51
C GLY A 14 -2.67 9.12 -4.22
N LYS A 15 -2.11 9.86 -5.19
CA LYS A 15 -0.69 10.24 -5.24
C LYS A 15 -0.22 11.09 -4.06
N SER A 16 -1.06 12.00 -3.57
CA SER A 16 -0.71 12.97 -2.52
C SER A 16 -0.30 12.31 -1.20
N ILE A 17 -0.81 11.11 -0.90
CA ILE A 17 -0.40 10.37 0.31
C ILE A 17 1.03 9.87 0.14
N GLY A 18 1.34 9.28 -1.02
CA GLY A 18 2.69 8.84 -1.33
C GLY A 18 3.70 9.98 -1.34
N GLU A 19 3.34 11.13 -1.94
CA GLU A 19 4.21 12.31 -1.95
C GLU A 19 4.53 12.79 -0.53
N ALA A 20 3.54 12.87 0.35
CA ALA A 20 3.76 13.23 1.76
C ALA A 20 4.64 12.22 2.51
N LEU A 21 4.55 10.93 2.18
CA LEU A 21 5.44 9.91 2.75
C LEU A 21 6.86 9.99 2.19
N GLN A 22 7.03 10.36 0.92
CA GLN A 22 8.36 10.61 0.34
C GLN A 22 9.06 11.80 1.00
N GLU A 23 8.32 12.85 1.35
CA GLU A 23 8.87 14.04 2.04
C GLU A 23 9.51 13.71 3.40
N ILE A 24 9.02 12.66 4.08
CA ILE A 24 9.59 12.17 5.34
C ILE A 24 10.63 11.05 5.14
N GLY A 25 10.99 10.74 3.89
CA GLY A 25 12.06 9.80 3.53
C GLY A 25 11.62 8.35 3.32
N VAL A 26 10.32 8.07 3.21
CA VAL A 26 9.81 6.73 2.90
C VAL A 26 10.03 6.43 1.41
N LYS A 27 10.45 5.20 1.10
CA LYS A 27 10.56 4.74 -0.29
C LYS A 27 9.17 4.40 -0.82
N ILE A 28 8.71 5.12 -1.83
CA ILE A 28 7.38 4.99 -2.40
C ILE A 28 7.44 4.62 -3.88
N GLU A 29 6.62 3.65 -4.28
CA GLU A 29 6.31 3.31 -5.65
C GLU A 29 4.82 3.52 -5.91
N PHE A 30 4.48 4.14 -7.03
CA PHE A 30 3.09 4.46 -7.37
C PHE A 30 2.53 3.48 -8.38
N HIS A 31 1.26 3.09 -8.23
CA HIS A 31 0.58 2.21 -9.19
C HIS A 31 0.75 2.65 -10.65
N HIS A 32 0.51 3.93 -10.93
CA HIS A 32 0.57 4.47 -12.30
C HIS A 32 1.99 4.49 -12.91
N ALA A 33 3.04 4.23 -12.12
CA ALA A 33 4.41 4.14 -12.62
C ALA A 33 4.73 2.73 -13.17
N HIS A 34 3.96 1.71 -12.76
CA HIS A 34 4.22 0.30 -13.08
C HIS A 34 3.12 -0.37 -13.88
N PHE A 35 1.87 0.11 -13.75
CA PHE A 35 0.68 -0.57 -14.28
C PHE A 35 -0.26 0.41 -14.99
N ALA A 36 -1.03 -0.13 -15.94
CA ALA A 36 -2.11 0.61 -16.58
C ALA A 36 -3.16 1.06 -15.55
N PRO A 37 -3.85 2.20 -15.74
CA PRO A 37 -4.80 2.71 -14.75
C PRO A 37 -5.90 1.70 -14.35
N ASP A 38 -6.31 0.84 -15.28
CA ASP A 38 -7.37 -0.16 -15.17
C ASP A 38 -6.86 -1.58 -14.91
N ALA A 39 -5.56 -1.75 -14.61
CA ALA A 39 -4.99 -3.05 -14.27
C ALA A 39 -5.73 -3.66 -13.07
N PRO A 40 -6.24 -4.90 -13.17
CA PRO A 40 -6.96 -5.54 -12.09
C PRO A 40 -6.01 -5.97 -10.97
N ASP A 41 -6.52 -6.07 -9.74
CA ASP A 41 -5.76 -6.49 -8.55
C ASP A 41 -5.08 -7.84 -8.73
N THR A 42 -5.69 -8.76 -9.48
CA THR A 42 -5.12 -10.06 -9.81
C THR A 42 -3.85 -9.99 -10.67
N GLU A 43 -3.61 -8.89 -11.37
CA GLU A 43 -2.43 -8.66 -12.22
C GLU A 43 -1.30 -7.98 -11.45
N TRP A 44 -1.58 -6.86 -10.79
CA TRP A 44 -0.53 -6.06 -10.15
C TRP A 44 -0.12 -6.59 -8.77
N LEU A 45 -1.06 -7.12 -7.98
CA LEU A 45 -0.80 -7.52 -6.60
C LEU A 45 0.26 -8.65 -6.48
N PRO A 46 0.24 -9.70 -7.33
CA PRO A 46 1.32 -10.69 -7.35
C PRO A 46 2.70 -10.08 -7.61
N ILE A 47 2.79 -9.13 -8.54
CA ILE A 47 4.05 -8.50 -8.95
C ILE A 47 4.61 -7.63 -7.82
N VAL A 48 3.76 -6.81 -7.20
CA VAL A 48 4.14 -5.96 -6.06
C VAL A 48 4.58 -6.82 -4.87
N SER A 49 3.86 -7.91 -4.61
CA SER A 49 4.18 -8.84 -3.52
C SER A 49 5.50 -9.57 -3.76
N GLN A 50 5.77 -10.04 -4.98
CA GLN A 50 7.05 -10.67 -5.35
C GLN A 50 8.25 -9.72 -5.24
N ARG A 51 8.02 -8.40 -5.39
CA ARG A 51 9.04 -7.37 -5.17
C ARG A 51 9.27 -7.07 -3.69
N GLY A 52 8.48 -7.66 -2.78
CA GLY A 52 8.55 -7.40 -1.34
C GLY A 52 8.05 -6.00 -0.96
N TRP A 53 7.18 -5.41 -1.78
CA TRP A 53 6.65 -4.07 -1.51
C TRP A 53 5.40 -4.16 -0.64
N ILE A 54 5.28 -3.23 0.31
CA ILE A 54 4.16 -3.17 1.24
C ILE A 54 3.04 -2.34 0.60
N VAL A 55 1.86 -2.92 0.41
CA VAL A 55 0.73 -2.25 -0.23
C VAL A 55 0.00 -1.36 0.77
N LEU A 56 -0.18 -0.08 0.41
CA LEU A 56 -1.07 0.85 1.11
C LEU A 56 -2.27 1.15 0.23
N THR A 57 -3.47 0.91 0.74
CA THR A 57 -4.72 1.15 0.02
C THR A 57 -5.83 1.65 0.94
N LYS A 58 -6.88 2.21 0.36
CA LYS A 58 -8.16 2.48 1.03
C LYS A 58 -9.31 1.69 0.43
N ASP A 59 -9.04 0.83 -0.54
CA ASP A 59 -10.06 -0.07 -1.07
C ASP A 59 -10.25 -1.22 -0.08
N VAL A 60 -11.39 -1.18 0.62
CA VAL A 60 -11.78 -2.25 1.56
C VAL A 60 -12.19 -3.54 0.87
N ASN A 61 -12.31 -3.52 -0.47
CA ASN A 61 -12.62 -4.69 -1.28
C ASN A 61 -11.37 -5.46 -1.72
N ILE A 62 -10.18 -4.91 -1.54
CA ILE A 62 -8.95 -5.61 -1.88
C ILE A 62 -8.87 -6.93 -1.10
N GLY A 63 -8.64 -8.04 -1.81
CA GLY A 63 -8.59 -9.34 -1.15
C GLY A 63 -9.96 -9.85 -0.69
N ARG A 64 -11.07 -9.38 -1.27
CA ARG A 64 -12.39 -9.99 -1.05
C ARG A 64 -12.68 -11.13 -2.00
N ASN A 65 -12.08 -11.14 -3.19
CA ASN A 65 -12.21 -12.28 -4.09
C ASN A 65 -11.31 -13.43 -3.60
N ILE A 66 -11.82 -14.66 -3.62
CA ILE A 66 -11.06 -15.86 -3.27
C ILE A 66 -9.74 -15.94 -4.05
N LEU A 67 -9.74 -15.51 -5.32
CA LEU A 67 -8.52 -15.49 -6.13
C LEU A 67 -7.50 -14.49 -5.58
N GLU A 68 -7.92 -13.29 -5.18
CA GLU A 68 -7.03 -12.28 -4.58
C GLU A 68 -6.49 -12.77 -3.23
N VAL A 69 -7.34 -13.37 -2.38
CA VAL A 69 -6.93 -13.95 -1.09
C VAL A 69 -5.89 -15.04 -1.28
N GLN A 70 -6.09 -15.93 -2.26
CA GLN A 70 -5.12 -16.98 -2.58
C GLN A 70 -3.80 -16.37 -3.06
N GLN A 71 -3.83 -15.29 -3.84
CA GLN A 71 -2.62 -14.63 -4.32
C GLN A 71 -1.90 -13.88 -3.18
N ILE A 72 -2.63 -13.14 -2.34
CA ILE A 72 -2.10 -12.49 -1.13
C ILE A 72 -1.40 -13.52 -0.23
N ALA A 73 -2.07 -14.65 0.05
CA ALA A 73 -1.53 -15.71 0.87
C ALA A 73 -0.32 -16.40 0.22
N ARG A 74 -0.39 -16.67 -1.08
CA ARG A 74 0.68 -17.37 -1.83
C ARG A 74 1.96 -16.54 -1.93
N TYR A 75 1.84 -15.22 -2.07
CA TYR A 75 2.98 -14.32 -2.23
C TYR A 75 3.36 -13.58 -0.95
N GLN A 76 2.78 -13.97 0.20
CA GLN A 76 3.00 -13.31 1.50
C GLN A 76 2.87 -11.79 1.42
N ALA A 77 1.86 -11.33 0.67
CA ALA A 77 1.65 -9.92 0.44
C ALA A 77 1.33 -9.21 1.76
N GLN A 78 2.06 -8.13 2.06
CA GLN A 78 1.78 -7.27 3.20
C GLN A 78 0.91 -6.11 2.74
N VAL A 79 -0.35 -6.11 3.16
CA VAL A 79 -1.36 -5.12 2.73
C VAL A 79 -1.93 -4.40 3.96
N PHE A 80 -1.83 -3.07 3.98
CA PHE A 80 -2.42 -2.21 4.99
C PHE A 80 -3.55 -1.39 4.38
N VAL A 81 -4.74 -1.56 4.93
CA VAL A 81 -5.97 -0.95 4.43
C VAL A 81 -6.43 0.16 5.38
N LEU A 82 -6.60 1.37 4.85
CA LEU A 82 -7.30 2.44 5.55
C LEU A 82 -8.81 2.24 5.40
N VAL A 83 -9.45 1.69 6.43
CA VAL A 83 -10.87 1.27 6.41
C VAL A 83 -11.85 2.47 6.39
N SER A 84 -11.39 3.69 6.68
CA SER A 84 -12.26 4.87 6.76
C SER A 84 -12.38 5.60 5.42
N GLY A 85 -13.41 5.25 4.64
CA GLY A 85 -13.57 5.68 3.24
C GLY A 85 -13.91 7.16 3.00
N ASN A 86 -14.34 7.90 4.03
CA ASN A 86 -14.84 9.29 3.91
C ASN A 86 -13.99 10.34 4.64
N LEU A 87 -12.71 10.05 4.89
CA LEU A 87 -11.82 11.02 5.52
C LEU A 87 -11.36 12.10 4.52
N PRO A 88 -11.24 13.36 4.96
CA PRO A 88 -10.54 14.38 4.20
C PRO A 88 -9.12 13.92 3.85
N ARG A 89 -8.66 14.28 2.65
CA ARG A 89 -7.32 13.91 2.17
C ARG A 89 -6.20 14.25 3.16
N GLN A 90 -6.25 15.44 3.76
CA GLN A 90 -5.26 15.85 4.76
C GLN A 90 -5.28 14.94 5.99
N THR A 91 -6.46 14.51 6.44
CA THR A 91 -6.59 13.57 7.56
C THR A 91 -5.98 12.21 7.21
N MET A 92 -6.18 11.72 5.99
CA MET A 92 -5.54 10.47 5.54
C MET A 92 -4.02 10.58 5.50
N ILE A 93 -3.49 11.71 5.02
CA ILE A 93 -2.04 11.99 5.03
C ILE A 93 -1.52 11.93 6.47
N ASN A 94 -2.16 12.65 7.39
CA ASN A 94 -1.73 12.69 8.79
C ASN A 94 -1.74 11.28 9.41
N ILE A 95 -2.79 10.48 9.16
CA ILE A 95 -2.86 9.10 9.65
C ILE A 95 -1.67 8.28 9.15
N PHE A 96 -1.37 8.30 7.85
CA PHE A 96 -0.26 7.51 7.32
C PHE A 96 1.10 8.02 7.84
N VAL A 97 1.32 9.33 7.88
CA VAL A 97 2.56 9.91 8.43
C VAL A 97 2.76 9.54 9.90
N GLU A 98 1.70 9.55 10.71
CA GLU A 98 1.77 9.19 12.13
C GLU A 98 1.88 7.68 12.38
N THR A 99 1.49 6.85 11.41
CA THR A 99 1.42 5.38 11.58
C THR A 99 2.48 4.62 10.80
N ILE A 100 3.18 5.23 9.84
CA ILE A 100 4.16 4.53 8.99
C ILE A 100 5.27 3.85 9.80
N ASP A 101 5.73 4.49 10.89
CA ASP A 101 6.73 3.91 11.79
C ASP A 101 6.21 2.64 12.50
N LYS A 102 4.90 2.56 12.75
CA LYS A 102 4.28 1.36 13.32
C LYS A 102 4.14 0.27 12.26
N ILE A 103 3.77 0.65 11.03
CA ILE A 103 3.67 -0.26 9.90
C ILE A 103 5.04 -0.91 9.63
N GLU A 104 6.11 -0.12 9.62
CA GLU A 104 7.49 -0.59 9.44
C GLU A 104 7.85 -1.67 10.48
N ARG A 105 7.54 -1.43 11.77
CA ARG A 105 7.82 -2.38 12.85
C ARG A 105 7.02 -3.68 12.72
N ILE A 106 5.72 -3.58 12.44
CA ILE A 106 4.86 -4.76 12.22
C ILE A 106 5.37 -5.59 11.03
N THR A 107 5.90 -4.92 10.01
CA THR A 107 6.44 -5.59 8.83
C THR A 107 7.74 -6.33 9.14
N GLN A 108 8.58 -5.78 10.03
CA GLN A 108 9.83 -6.41 10.48
C GLN A 108 9.61 -7.65 11.37
N ASP A 109 8.53 -7.68 12.14
CA ASP A 109 8.22 -8.74 13.10
C ASP A 109 7.47 -9.95 12.49
N ASN A 110 7.09 -9.88 11.20
CA ASN A 110 6.43 -10.95 10.42
C ASN A 110 7.42 -11.78 9.61
#